data_AF-A0A936GJW0-F1
#
_entry.id   AF-A0A936GJW0-F1
#
_cell.length_a   1.000
_cell.length_b   1.000
_cell.length_c   1.000
_cell.angle_alpha   90.00
_cell.angle_beta   90.00
_cell.angle_gamma   90.00
#
_symmetry.space_group_name_H-M   'P 1'
#
loop_
_entity.id
_entity.type
_entity.pdbx_description
1 polymer ?
#
loop_
_entity_poly.entity_id
_entity_poly.type
_entity_poly.pdbx_seq_one_letter_code
_entity_poly.pdbx_strand_id
1 'polypeptide(L)'
;MKINVLLEDQGTGGAGFRYMFATFLKQAVPILENPTLNEMSERIMRIGDDWRNISYFAAKIGKTRDLGADKIKELSELIRKQGDAEKAFFTDLKKVY
;
A
#
# COMPACT_ATOMS: atom_id res chain seq x y z
N MET A 1 -23.10 17.84 -7.86
CA MET A 1 -22.67 16.42 -7.81
C MET A 1 -21.54 16.29 -6.81
N LYS A 2 -21.81 15.79 -5.59
CA LYS A 2 -20.76 15.47 -4.62
C LYS A 2 -20.18 14.11 -5.04
N ILE A 3 -18.94 14.09 -5.52
CA ILE A 3 -18.20 12.84 -5.64
C ILE A 3 -17.86 12.43 -4.21
N ASN A 4 -18.68 11.57 -3.63
CA ASN A 4 -18.36 10.90 -2.38
C ASN A 4 -17.25 9.91 -2.71
N VAL A 5 -16.01 10.35 -2.57
CA VAL A 5 -14.87 9.45 -2.57
C VAL A 5 -15.00 8.61 -1.30
N LEU A 6 -15.66 7.46 -1.39
CA LEU A 6 -15.51 6.35 -0.45
C LEU A 6 -14.14 5.71 -0.71
N LEU A 7 -13.08 6.49 -0.45
CA LEU A 7 -11.79 6.00 -0.01
C LEU A 7 -11.80 6.48 1.43
N GLU A 8 -11.95 5.52 2.36
CA GLU A 8 -12.15 5.75 3.78
C GLU A 8 -11.32 6.94 4.26
N ASP A 9 -11.81 7.66 5.26
CA ASP A 9 -11.14 8.77 5.93
C ASP A 9 -9.70 8.44 6.42
N GLN A 10 -9.22 7.21 6.21
CA GLN A 10 -7.92 6.63 6.55
C GLN A 10 -7.15 5.89 5.41
N GLY A 11 -7.67 5.72 4.17
CA GLY A 11 -6.92 5.08 3.07
C GLY A 11 -7.73 4.27 2.05
N THR A 12 -7.06 3.60 1.10
CA THR A 12 -7.65 2.79 0.01
C THR A 12 -8.41 1.53 0.47
N GLY A 13 -8.82 1.44 1.74
CA GLY A 13 -9.33 0.23 2.40
C GLY A 13 -8.28 -0.85 2.64
N GLY A 14 -7.21 -0.90 1.84
CA GLY A 14 -6.22 -1.96 1.91
C GLY A 14 -5.00 -1.70 2.83
N ALA A 15 -4.71 -0.46 3.22
CA ALA A 15 -3.50 -0.16 3.99
C ALA A 15 -3.52 -0.80 5.39
N GLY A 16 -4.67 -0.78 6.08
CA GLY A 16 -4.85 -1.42 7.39
C GLY A 16 -4.54 -2.92 7.37
N PHE A 17 -4.97 -3.63 6.33
CA PHE A 17 -4.65 -5.06 6.17
C PHE A 17 -3.14 -5.30 5.99
N ARG A 18 -2.43 -4.40 5.30
CA ARG A 18 -0.97 -4.51 5.12
C ARG A 18 -0.23 -4.28 6.43
N TYR A 19 -0.68 -3.33 7.25
CA TYR A 19 -0.11 -3.09 8.59
C TYR A 19 -0.36 -4.26 9.53
N MET A 20 -1.57 -4.83 9.47
CA MET A 20 -1.92 -6.04 10.22
C MET A 20 -1.02 -7.21 9.77
N PHE A 21 -0.82 -7.39 8.47
CA PHE A 21 0.03 -8.44 7.95
C PHE A 21 1.52 -8.22 8.28
N ALA A 22 2.01 -6.98 8.24
CA ALA A 22 3.35 -6.64 8.73
C ALA A 22 3.55 -7.09 10.18
N THR A 23 2.59 -6.74 11.05
CA THR A 23 2.62 -7.09 12.47
C THR A 23 2.59 -8.61 12.67
N PHE A 24 1.76 -9.32 11.90
CA PHE A 24 1.74 -10.78 11.88
C PHE A 24 3.10 -11.37 11.52
N LEU A 25 3.73 -10.91 10.43
CA LEU A 25 5.06 -11.39 10.02
C LEU A 25 6.12 -11.11 11.09
N LYS A 26 6.09 -9.93 11.71
CA LYS A 26 6.98 -9.58 12.82
C LYS A 26 6.82 -10.51 14.02
N GLN A 27 5.59 -10.85 14.39
CA GLN A 27 5.27 -11.78 15.47
C GLN A 27 5.63 -13.24 15.14
N ALA A 28 5.64 -13.60 13.85
CA ALA A 28 6.01 -14.93 13.39
C ALA A 28 7.54 -15.18 13.44
N VAL A 29 8.38 -14.13 13.38
CA VAL A 29 9.85 -14.24 13.44
C VAL A 29 10.34 -15.15 14.59
N PRO A 30 9.98 -14.91 15.86
CA PRO A 30 10.44 -15.76 16.97
C PRO A 30 9.79 -17.14 17.02
N ILE A 31 8.63 -17.35 16.37
CA ILE A 31 7.90 -18.64 16.38
C ILE A 31 8.47 -19.60 15.33
N LEU A 32 8.81 -19.05 14.16
CA LEU A 32 9.32 -19.80 13.01
C LEU A 32 10.85 -19.75 12.90
N GLU A 33 11.51 -19.04 13.82
CA GLU A 33 12.97 -18.83 13.86
C GLU A 33 13.56 -18.35 12.53
N ASN A 34 12.78 -17.58 11.76
CA ASN A 34 13.16 -17.10 10.44
C ASN A 34 13.34 -15.57 10.43
N PRO A 35 14.59 -15.07 10.48
CA PRO A 35 14.86 -13.63 10.53
C PRO A 35 14.45 -12.88 9.25
N THR A 36 14.35 -13.56 8.10
CA THR A 36 13.91 -12.94 6.83
C THR A 36 12.47 -12.41 6.93
N LEU A 37 11.63 -12.98 7.80
CA LEU A 37 10.28 -12.46 8.05
C LEU A 37 10.28 -11.05 8.63
N ASN A 38 11.36 -10.63 9.31
CA ASN A 38 11.49 -9.25 9.79
C ASN A 38 11.59 -8.26 8.63
N GLU A 39 12.42 -8.57 7.63
CA GLU A 39 12.57 -7.74 6.43
C GLU A 39 11.26 -7.69 5.63
N MET A 40 10.56 -8.82 5.53
CA MET A 40 9.25 -8.89 4.88
C MET A 40 8.20 -8.05 5.61
N SER A 41 8.17 -8.10 6.94
CA SER A 41 7.32 -7.23 7.77
C SER A 41 7.56 -5.75 7.46
N GLU A 42 8.82 -5.31 7.50
CA GLU A 42 9.16 -3.91 7.22
C GLU A 42 8.80 -3.49 5.79
N ARG A 43 8.97 -4.40 4.82
CA ARG A 43 8.65 -4.14 3.41
C ARG A 43 7.15 -3.98 3.18
N ILE A 44 6.30 -4.83 3.76
CA ILE A 44 4.84 -4.70 3.60
C ILE A 44 4.25 -3.55 4.41
N MET A 45 4.90 -3.14 5.51
CA MET A 45 4.59 -1.89 6.21
C MET A 45 4.78 -0.68 5.28
N ARG A 46 5.95 -0.57 4.64
CA ARG A 46 6.24 0.50 3.66
C ARG A 46 5.26 0.50 2.49
N ILE A 47 4.92 -0.67 1.96
CA ILE A 47 3.91 -0.80 0.90
C ILE A 47 2.55 -0.26 1.36
N GLY A 48 2.17 -0.50 2.62
CA GLY A 48 0.97 0.08 3.22
C GLY A 48 1.01 1.61 3.27
N ASP A 49 2.14 2.19 3.69
CA ASP A 49 2.33 3.65 3.76
C ASP A 49 2.25 4.31 2.38
N ASP A 50 2.88 3.69 1.37
CA ASP A 50 2.85 4.18 0.00
C ASP A 50 1.43 4.13 -0.60
N TRP A 51 0.65 3.08 -0.32
CA TRP A 51 -0.77 3.04 -0.71
C TRP A 51 -1.58 4.15 -0.04
N ARG A 52 -1.27 4.46 1.23
CA ARG A 52 -1.91 5.56 1.96
C ARG A 52 -1.55 6.92 1.32
N ASN A 53 -0.29 7.11 0.92
CA ASN A 53 0.16 8.32 0.21
C ASN A 53 -0.56 8.51 -1.13
N ILE A 54 -0.77 7.43 -1.89
CA ILE A 54 -1.58 7.45 -3.13
C ILE A 54 -3.01 7.89 -2.84
N SER A 55 -3.62 7.38 -1.76
CA SER A 55 -4.96 7.79 -1.32
C SER A 55 -5.03 9.29 -1.02
N TYR A 56 -4.03 9.83 -0.32
CA TYR A 56 -3.95 11.26 -0.02
C TYR A 56 -3.79 12.10 -1.29
N PHE A 57 -2.96 11.66 -2.23
CA PHE A 57 -2.80 12.33 -3.51
C PHE A 57 -4.11 12.37 -4.29
N ALA A 58 -4.79 11.23 -4.43
CA ALA A 58 -6.09 11.12 -5.10
C ALA A 58 -7.16 12.01 -4.43
N ALA A 59 -7.24 12.00 -3.10
CA ALA A 59 -8.16 12.85 -2.35
C ALA A 59 -7.87 14.34 -2.55
N LYS A 60 -6.58 14.74 -2.59
CA LYS A 60 -6.16 16.12 -2.81
C LYS A 60 -6.58 16.62 -4.18
N ILE A 61 -6.23 15.90 -5.26
CA ILE A 61 -6.56 16.32 -6.62
C ILE A 61 -8.09 16.34 -6.87
N GLY A 62 -8.83 15.43 -6.23
CA GLY A 62 -10.29 15.42 -6.25
C GLY A 62 -10.89 16.64 -5.56
N LYS A 63 -10.38 17.02 -4.37
CA LYS A 63 -10.82 18.20 -3.61
C LYS A 63 -10.52 19.51 -4.33
N THR A 64 -9.33 19.63 -4.94
CA THR A 64 -8.93 20.84 -5.69
C THR A 64 -9.51 20.89 -7.10
N ARG A 65 -10.22 19.84 -7.54
CA ARG A 65 -10.71 19.65 -8.91
C ARG A 65 -9.58 19.70 -9.95
N ASP A 66 -8.36 19.38 -9.53
CA ASP A 66 -7.15 19.33 -10.35
C ASP A 66 -7.07 17.97 -11.07
N LEU A 67 -8.07 17.71 -11.91
CA LEU A 67 -8.27 16.44 -12.61
C LEU A 67 -7.78 16.51 -14.07
N GLY A 68 -6.75 17.32 -14.32
CA GLY A 68 -6.12 17.40 -15.64
C GLY A 68 -5.48 16.07 -16.06
N ALA A 69 -5.31 15.87 -17.37
CA ALA A 69 -4.78 14.63 -17.94
C ALA A 69 -3.44 14.22 -17.32
N ASP A 70 -2.56 15.19 -17.05
CA ASP A 70 -1.25 14.94 -16.43
C ASP A 70 -1.37 14.42 -14.99
N LYS A 71 -2.30 14.96 -14.20
CA LYS A 71 -2.53 14.53 -12.82
C LYS A 71 -3.15 13.14 -12.73
N ILE A 72 -4.06 12.83 -13.65
CA ILE A 72 -4.63 11.49 -13.77
C ILE A 72 -3.57 10.48 -14.22
N LYS A 73 -2.68 10.87 -15.15
CA LYS A 73 -1.55 10.05 -15.58
C LYS A 73 -0.59 9.78 -14.43
N GLU A 74 -0.22 10.81 -13.66
CA GLU A 74 0.61 10.70 -12.45
C GLU A 74 0.00 9.71 -11.45
N LEU A 75 -1.30 9.84 -11.14
CA LEU A 75 -2.01 8.89 -10.27
C LEU A 75 -1.98 7.46 -10.81
N SER A 76 -2.15 7.27 -12.12
CA SER A 76 -2.11 5.95 -12.75
C SER A 76 -0.73 5.29 -12.63
N GLU A 77 0.33 6.06 -12.86
CA GLU A 77 1.71 5.59 -12.74
C GLU A 77 2.04 5.18 -11.30
N LEU A 78 1.61 5.98 -10.32
CA LEU A 78 1.76 5.66 -8.90
C LEU A 78 1.06 4.34 -8.53
N ILE A 79 -0.19 4.15 -8.96
CA ILE A 79 -0.96 2.91 -8.69
C ILE A 79 -0.29 1.70 -9.33
N ARG A 80 0.16 1.81 -10.59
CA ARG A 80 0.84 0.71 -11.30
C ARG A 80 2.13 0.31 -10.60
N LYS A 81 2.98 1.29 -10.29
CA LYS A 81 4.24 1.06 -9.56
C LYS A 81 3.97 0.36 -8.23
N GLN A 82 2.91 0.74 -7.54
CA GLN A 82 2.58 0.15 -6.25
C GLN A 82 2.04 -1.28 -6.37
N GLY A 83 1.26 -1.56 -7.41
CA GLY A 83 0.87 -2.93 -7.76
C GLY A 83 2.08 -3.83 -8.05
N ASP A 84 3.08 -3.32 -8.77
CA ASP A 84 4.32 -4.06 -9.05
C ASP A 84 5.13 -4.32 -7.77
N ALA A 85 5.24 -3.33 -6.88
CA ALA A 85 5.93 -3.47 -5.59
C ALA A 85 5.29 -4.55 -4.71
N GLU A 86 3.96 -4.57 -4.64
CA GLU A 86 3.21 -5.55 -3.87
C GLU A 86 3.28 -6.96 -4.49
N LYS A 87 3.19 -7.05 -5.82
CA LYS A 87 3.40 -8.33 -6.52
C LYS A 87 4.79 -8.91 -6.25
N ALA A 88 5.83 -8.07 -6.31
CA ALA A 88 7.20 -8.48 -6.00
C ALA A 88 7.30 -8.97 -4.55
N PHE A 89 6.70 -8.25 -3.60
CA PHE A 89 6.64 -8.67 -2.19
C PHE A 89 6.04 -10.06 -2.02
N PHE A 90 4.84 -10.33 -2.55
CA PHE A 90 4.21 -11.66 -2.40
C PHE A 90 4.96 -12.77 -3.14
N THR A 91 5.60 -12.45 -4.26
CA THR A 91 6.45 -13.39 -5.01
C THR A 91 7.69 -13.78 -4.22
N ASP A 92 8.31 -12.83 -3.53
CA ASP A 92 9.48 -13.07 -2.70
C ASP A 92 9.11 -13.78 -1.40
N LEU A 93 7.99 -13.41 -0.78
CA LEU A 93 7.48 -14.07 0.43
C LEU A 93 7.26 -15.58 0.20
N LYS A 94 6.72 -15.97 -0.96
CA LYS A 94 6.53 -17.38 -1.36
C LYS A 94 7.85 -18.17 -1.52
N LYS A 95 8.99 -17.51 -1.64
CA LYS A 95 10.30 -18.19 -1.68
C LYS A 95 10.87 -18.39 -0.28
N VAL A 96 10.40 -17.59 0.68
CA VAL A 96 10.79 -17.66 2.09
C VAL A 96 9.95 -18.72 2.83
N TYR A 97 8.77 -19.07 2.29
CA TYR A 97 7.88 -20.10 2.81
C TYR A 97 7.07 -20.79 1.71
#